data_AF-A0A158NIU1-F1
#
_entry.id   AF-A0A158NIU1-F1
#
_cell.length_a   1.000
_cell.length_b   1.000
_cell.length_c   1.000
_cell.angle_alpha   90.00
_cell.angle_beta   90.00
_cell.angle_gamma   90.00
#
_symmetry.space_group_name_H-M   'P 1'
#
loop_
_entity.id
_entity.type
_entity.pdbx_description
1 polymer ?
#
loop_
_entity_poly.entity_id
_entity_poly.type
_entity_poly.pdbx_seq_one_letter_code
_entity_poly.pdbx_strand_id
1 'polypeptide(L)'
;MDNEELAWDPLKFTLENKNKNVRNLVEQAKNPNLPNQLIARMIGSDSACIRLLLCKSSPIIKAVQTSLNNKLQNYMHRMIAWLPSRKDFEANSDECEENHIDCRLFST
;
A
#
# COMPACT_ATOMS: atom_id res chain seq x y z
N MET A 1 13.57 38.31 -14.45
CA MET A 1 14.29 37.81 -13.25
C MET A 1 13.27 36.97 -12.56
N ASP A 2 13.18 35.75 -13.06
CA ASP A 2 11.94 34.97 -12.96
C ASP A 2 12.04 34.19 -11.67
N ASN A 3 11.10 34.47 -10.79
CA ASN A 3 10.98 33.87 -9.47
C ASN A 3 10.61 32.40 -9.68
N GLU A 4 11.63 31.56 -9.82
CA GLU A 4 11.51 30.11 -9.89
C GLU A 4 11.05 29.63 -8.52
N GLU A 5 9.73 29.69 -8.31
CA GLU A 5 9.05 29.08 -7.18
C GLU A 5 9.44 27.60 -7.18
N LEU A 6 10.34 27.23 -6.27
CA LEU A 6 10.81 25.85 -6.07
C LEU A 6 9.59 24.93 -6.07
N ALA A 7 9.37 24.23 -7.19
CA ALA A 7 8.24 23.32 -7.34
C ALA A 7 8.30 22.32 -6.18
N TRP A 8 7.41 22.48 -5.22
CA TRP A 8 7.37 21.61 -4.04
C TRP A 8 7.02 20.21 -4.51
N ASP A 9 7.93 19.27 -4.27
CA ASP A 9 7.73 17.86 -4.60
C ASP A 9 7.45 17.06 -3.32
N PRO A 10 6.19 16.67 -3.07
CA PRO A 10 5.81 15.98 -1.85
C PRO A 10 6.47 14.60 -1.71
N LEU A 11 6.72 13.92 -2.84
CA LEU A 11 7.31 12.59 -2.85
C LEU A 11 8.79 12.70 -2.49
N LYS A 12 9.53 13.60 -3.16
CA LYS A 12 10.93 13.88 -2.84
C LYS A 12 11.08 14.37 -1.41
N PHE A 13 10.22 15.29 -0.97
CA PHE A 13 10.19 15.78 0.40
C PHE A 13 10.01 14.65 1.43
N THR A 14 9.13 13.70 1.15
CA THR A 14 8.84 12.57 2.06
C THR A 14 9.98 11.56 2.08
N LEU A 15 10.53 11.21 0.92
CA LEU A 15 11.57 10.19 0.78
C LEU A 15 12.96 10.67 1.23
N GLU A 16 13.28 11.94 1.01
CA GLU A 16 14.56 12.55 1.39
C GLU A 16 14.50 13.27 2.75
N ASN A 17 13.36 13.17 3.46
CA ASN A 17 13.17 13.83 4.74
C ASN A 17 14.21 13.38 5.77
N LYS A 18 14.85 14.33 6.45
CA LYS A 18 15.85 14.03 7.49
C LYS A 18 15.22 13.71 8.85
N ASN A 19 13.93 13.98 9.05
CA ASN A 19 13.22 13.68 10.29
C ASN A 19 13.20 12.17 10.55
N LYS A 20 13.67 11.75 11.73
CA LYS A 20 13.76 10.33 12.11
C LYS A 20 12.42 9.60 12.07
N ASN A 21 11.33 10.26 12.46
CA ASN A 21 9.99 9.65 12.47
C ASN A 21 9.50 9.41 11.05
N VAL A 22 9.68 10.39 10.16
CA VAL A 22 9.32 10.25 8.73
C VAL A 22 10.14 9.14 8.08
N ARG A 23 11.46 9.10 8.31
CA ARG A 23 12.32 8.01 7.82
C ARG A 23 11.85 6.64 8.32
N ASN A 24 11.52 6.53 9.60
CA ASN A 24 11.03 5.27 10.18
C ASN A 24 9.68 4.84 9.56
N LEU A 25 8.80 5.78 9.22
CA LEU A 25 7.55 5.47 8.50
C LEU A 25 7.84 4.98 7.07
N VAL A 26 8.77 5.61 6.36
CA VAL A 26 9.18 5.17 5.02
C VAL A 26 9.80 3.77 5.05
N GLU A 27 10.64 3.46 6.02
CA GLU A 27 11.22 2.12 6.16
C GLU A 27 10.17 1.06 6.54
N GLN A 28 9.20 1.40 7.41
CA GLN A 28 8.05 0.53 7.65
C GLN A 28 7.21 0.33 6.38
N ALA A 29 7.01 1.39 5.59
CA ALA A 29 6.28 1.33 4.34
C ALA A 29 6.96 0.39 3.33
N LYS A 30 8.29 0.30 3.31
CA LYS A 30 9.04 -0.61 2.41
C LYS A 30 9.04 -2.09 2.85
N ASN A 31 8.65 -2.39 4.08
CA ASN A 31 8.69 -3.76 4.61
C ASN A 31 7.75 -4.69 3.79
N PRO A 32 8.25 -5.73 3.10
CA PRO A 32 7.42 -6.60 2.28
C PRO A 32 6.34 -7.36 3.07
N ASN A 33 6.53 -7.50 4.39
CA ASN A 33 5.56 -8.14 5.27
C ASN A 33 4.52 -7.16 5.86
N LEU A 34 4.55 -5.87 5.47
CA LEU A 34 3.63 -4.86 5.98
C LEU A 34 2.14 -5.25 5.80
N PRO A 35 1.68 -5.78 4.65
CA PRO A 35 0.28 -6.18 4.51
C PRO A 35 -0.16 -7.20 5.57
N ASN A 36 0.67 -8.23 5.80
CA ASN A 36 0.39 -9.25 6.81
C ASN A 36 0.41 -8.66 8.23
N GLN A 37 1.34 -7.75 8.50
CA GLN A 37 1.40 -7.06 9.79
C GLN A 37 0.16 -6.18 10.03
N LEU A 38 -0.36 -5.51 8.99
CA LEU A 38 -1.59 -4.72 9.08
C LEU A 38 -2.79 -5.62 9.37
N ILE A 39 -2.91 -6.76 8.69
CA ILE A 39 -3.98 -7.74 8.92
C ILE A 39 -3.88 -8.31 10.34
N ALA A 40 -2.69 -8.72 10.78
CA ALA A 40 -2.47 -9.31 12.11
C ALA A 40 -2.75 -8.33 13.26
N ARG A 41 -2.61 -7.02 13.03
CA ARG A 41 -2.97 -5.98 14.01
C ARG A 41 -4.47 -5.80 14.17
N MET A 42 -5.28 -6.23 13.21
CA MET A 42 -6.74 -6.19 13.33
C MET A 42 -7.20 -7.38 14.17
N ILE A 43 -7.36 -7.14 15.47
CA ILE A 43 -7.77 -8.15 16.45
C ILE A 43 -9.26 -7.96 16.77
N GLY A 44 -9.97 -9.07 16.96
CA GLY A 44 -11.39 -9.08 17.33
C GLY A 44 -12.32 -9.48 16.18
N SER A 45 -13.54 -9.90 16.53
CA SER A 45 -14.61 -10.21 15.56
C SER A 45 -15.03 -8.98 14.77
N ASP A 46 -15.07 -7.84 15.43
CA ASP A 46 -15.60 -6.59 14.88
C ASP A 46 -14.70 -6.00 13.79
N SER A 47 -13.48 -6.52 13.65
CA SER A 47 -12.53 -6.14 12.60
C SER A 47 -12.42 -7.18 11.48
N ALA A 48 -13.27 -8.22 11.45
CA ALA A 48 -13.19 -9.28 10.44
C ALA A 48 -13.24 -8.73 9.01
N CYS A 49 -14.19 -7.84 8.72
CA CYS A 49 -14.30 -7.23 7.40
C CYS A 49 -13.17 -6.23 7.10
N ILE A 50 -12.54 -5.67 8.13
CA ILE A 50 -11.34 -4.84 7.96
C ILE A 50 -10.13 -5.72 7.60
N ARG A 51 -9.98 -6.90 8.21
CA ARG A 51 -8.97 -7.90 7.80
C ARG A 51 -9.16 -8.30 6.34
N LEU A 52 -10.40 -8.60 5.93
CA LEU A 52 -10.72 -8.93 4.55
C LEU A 52 -10.38 -7.77 3.59
N LEU A 53 -10.78 -6.54 3.93
CA LEU A 53 -10.45 -5.35 3.12
C LEU A 53 -8.94 -5.16 2.98
N LEU A 54 -8.18 -5.30 4.07
CA LEU A 54 -6.72 -5.21 4.05
C LEU A 54 -6.10 -6.30 3.19
N CYS A 55 -6.57 -7.54 3.30
CA CYS A 55 -6.14 -8.66 2.46
C CYS A 55 -6.39 -8.37 0.97
N LYS A 56 -7.60 -7.95 0.61
CA LYS A 56 -7.98 -7.59 -0.77
C LYS A 56 -7.17 -6.42 -1.32
N SER A 57 -6.81 -5.46 -0.47
CA SER A 57 -5.97 -4.32 -0.85
C SER A 57 -4.46 -4.65 -0.92
N SER A 58 -4.04 -5.82 -0.43
CA SER A 58 -2.62 -6.17 -0.30
C SER A 58 -1.84 -6.10 -1.62
N PRO A 59 -2.40 -6.43 -2.81
CA PRO A 59 -1.70 -6.27 -4.07
C PRO A 59 -1.37 -4.81 -4.38
N ILE A 60 -2.26 -3.87 -4.03
CA ILE A 60 -2.02 -2.42 -4.19
C ILE A 60 -0.91 -1.95 -3.25
N ILE A 61 -0.91 -2.43 -2.00
CA ILE A 61 0.15 -2.12 -1.05
C ILE A 61 1.49 -2.62 -1.60
N LYS A 62 1.59 -3.90 -2.00
CA LYS A 62 2.79 -4.50 -2.59
C LYS A 62 3.27 -3.73 -3.83
N ALA A 63 2.35 -3.32 -4.70
CA ALA A 63 2.64 -2.49 -5.87
C ALA A 63 3.34 -1.17 -5.52
N VAL A 64 2.78 -0.44 -4.54
CA VAL A 64 3.39 0.82 -4.06
C VAL A 64 4.75 0.55 -3.41
N GLN A 65 4.90 -0.54 -2.67
CA GLN A 65 6.18 -0.93 -2.05
C GLN A 65 7.27 -1.23 -3.08
N THR A 66 6.92 -1.94 -4.16
CA THR A 66 7.84 -2.16 -5.28
C THR A 66 8.27 -0.85 -5.91
N SER A 67 7.35 0.11 -6.08
CA SER A 67 7.68 1.46 -6.57
C SER A 67 8.66 2.19 -5.64
N LEU A 68 8.44 2.13 -4.33
CA LEU A 68 9.32 2.75 -3.32
C LEU A 68 10.73 2.15 -3.30
N ASN A 69 10.87 0.84 -3.56
CA ASN A 69 12.16 0.14 -3.56
C ASN A 69 12.96 0.36 -4.85
N ASN A 70 12.29 0.49 -6.00
CA ASN A 70 12.92 0.63 -7.31
C ASN A 70 13.37 2.07 -7.65
N LYS A 71 13.89 2.82 -6.65
CA LYS A 71 14.37 4.22 -6.72
C LYS A 71 14.50 4.79 -8.15
N LEU A 72 13.63 5.74 -8.48
CA LEU A 72 13.87 6.82 -9.47
C LEU A 72 14.39 6.36 -10.84
N GLN A 73 13.57 5.64 -11.63
CA GLN A 73 13.89 5.43 -13.06
C GLN A 73 12.91 6.04 -14.06
N ASN A 74 11.80 6.67 -13.67
CA ASN A 74 11.14 7.69 -14.49
C ASN A 74 9.99 8.34 -13.71
N TYR A 75 10.06 9.66 -13.59
CA TYR A 75 9.05 10.49 -12.93
C TYR A 75 7.69 10.34 -13.63
N MET A 76 6.63 10.23 -12.83
CA MET A 76 5.25 10.59 -13.15
C MET A 76 4.49 9.79 -14.24
N HIS A 77 5.12 9.01 -15.11
CA HIS A 77 4.44 8.46 -16.29
C HIS A 77 3.54 7.25 -16.08
N ARG A 78 3.16 6.96 -14.84
CA ARG A 78 1.78 6.60 -14.43
C ARG A 78 1.85 6.11 -12.99
N MET A 79 1.26 6.84 -12.04
CA MET A 79 1.01 6.31 -10.69
C MET A 79 0.29 4.95 -10.73
N ILE A 80 -0.47 4.70 -11.80
CA ILE A 80 -1.17 3.45 -12.09
C ILE A 80 -0.29 2.34 -12.68
N ALA A 81 0.94 2.62 -13.14
CA ALA A 81 1.79 1.62 -13.79
C ALA A 81 2.25 0.51 -12.84
N TRP A 82 2.25 0.80 -11.54
CA TRP A 82 2.61 -0.18 -10.52
C TRP A 82 1.40 -0.96 -10.04
N LEU A 83 0.17 -0.54 -10.36
CA LEU A 83 -1.02 -1.22 -9.89
C LEU A 83 -1.06 -2.66 -10.43
N PRO A 84 -1.59 -3.61 -9.63
CA PRO A 84 -1.76 -4.98 -10.07
C PRO A 84 -2.66 -5.04 -11.32
N SER A 85 -2.47 -6.07 -12.13
CA SER A 85 -3.45 -6.35 -13.17
C SER A 85 -4.80 -6.69 -12.53
N ARG A 86 -5.89 -6.49 -13.28
CA ARG A 86 -7.23 -6.88 -12.83
C ARG A 86 -7.27 -8.35 -12.41
N LYS A 87 -6.64 -9.23 -13.20
CA LYS A 87 -6.57 -10.67 -12.93
C LYS A 87 -5.88 -10.97 -11.60
N ASP A 88 -4.73 -10.33 -11.34
CA ASP A 88 -3.99 -10.57 -10.10
C ASP A 88 -4.76 -10.03 -8.88
N PHE A 89 -5.45 -8.90 -9.04
CA PHE A 89 -6.30 -8.33 -8.00
C PHE A 89 -7.50 -9.24 -7.70
N GLU A 90 -8.19 -9.75 -8.73
CA GLU A 90 -9.32 -10.67 -8.60
C GLU A 90 -8.88 -12.00 -7.97
N ALA A 91 -7.78 -12.60 -8.42
CA ALA A 91 -7.26 -13.84 -7.85
C ALA A 91 -6.91 -13.71 -6.35
N ASN A 92 -6.23 -12.62 -5.96
CA ASN A 92 -5.99 -12.33 -4.54
C ASN A 92 -7.30 -12.05 -3.79
N SER A 93 -8.27 -11.40 -4.44
CA SER A 93 -9.58 -11.10 -3.85
C SER A 93 -10.32 -12.38 -3.46
N ASP A 94 -10.31 -13.38 -4.34
CA ASP A 94 -10.95 -14.69 -4.13
C ASP A 94 -10.25 -15.47 -3.01
N GLU A 95 -8.90 -15.55 -3.05
CA GLU A 95 -8.11 -16.18 -1.98
C GLU A 95 -8.37 -15.54 -0.61
N CYS A 96 -8.54 -14.21 -0.56
CA CYS A 96 -8.87 -13.52 0.68
C CYS A 96 -10.26 -13.88 1.23
N GLU A 97 -11.26 -14.13 0.38
CA GLU A 97 -12.60 -14.55 0.82
C GLU A 97 -12.59 -15.96 1.40
N GLU A 98 -11.78 -16.86 0.84
CA GLU A 98 -11.60 -18.21 1.36
C GLU A 98 -10.91 -18.22 2.74
N ASN A 99 -9.99 -17.29 2.97
CA ASN A 99 -9.20 -17.23 4.21
C ASN A 99 -9.83 -16.37 5.33
N HIS A 100 -10.73 -15.44 4.99
CA HIS A 100 -11.36 -14.51 5.94
C HIS A 100 -12.89 -14.70 6.00
N ILE A 101 -13.31 -15.95 6.25
CA ILE A 101 -14.72 -16.40 6.32
C ILE A 101 -15.53 -15.78 7.47
N ASP A 102 -14.85 -15.13 8.41
CA ASP A 102 -15.45 -14.46 9.56
C ASP A 102 -16.07 -13.10 9.20
N CYS A 103 -15.74 -12.54 8.03
CA CYS A 103 -16.49 -11.43 7.45
C CYS A 103 -17.63 -11.94 6.56
N ARG A 104 -18.88 -11.73 6.99
CA ARG A 104 -20.07 -12.03 6.18
C ARG A 104 -20.42 -10.83 5.31
N LEU A 105 -19.85 -10.75 4.11
CA LEU A 105 -20.14 -9.68 3.14
C LEU A 105 -21.59 -9.70 2.65
N PHE A 106 -22.16 -10.89 2.55
CA PHE A 106 -23.53 -11.09 2.12
C PHE A 106 -24.30 -11.77 3.25
N SER A 107 -25.43 -11.18 3.64
CA SER A 107 -26.41 -11.86 4.48
C SER A 107 -27.04 -12.98 3.64
N THR A 108 -26.98 -14.21 4.13
CA THR A 108 -27.84 -15.30 3.64
C THR A 108 -29.30 -15.00 3.93
#